data_AF-A0AAD6XZ80-F1
#
_entry.id   AF-A0AAD6XZ80-F1
#
_cell.length_a   1.000
_cell.length_b   1.000
_cell.length_c   1.000
_cell.angle_alpha   90.00
_cell.angle_beta   90.00
_cell.angle_gamma   90.00
#
_symmetry.space_group_name_H-M   'P 1'
#
loop_
_entity.id
_entity.type
_entity.pdbx_description
1 polymer ?
#
loop_
_entity_poly.entity_id
_entity_poly.type
_entity_poly.pdbx_seq_one_letter_code
_entity_poly.pdbx_strand_id
1 'polypeptide(L)'
;MIITAICTVVFLAGLLLVFYGDLPDQELESVCVSHSLRIKPKPAISRTPGTNAKRIKWKSRVYRNYHLSPEVKDPCLGVRNVPKTIASVNVMRALARAYDIPLPPSGEKCAIYQALSSHPLWGTQPKRRFLRIPEADDAPLTHHELAYCPHISERIAALLQCTSESADVELLYSEDQMAYAKGGPTGVGIGRLHTTYDAYLDRSASAIPARPLNERACRLLHSTNMRGPVLVTKTTFIKSHATYAQRADILCFERVDEHELGSGQFKQLREEWIRYGSRVDPTVGRKQMYNL
;
A
#
# COMPACT_ATOMS: atom_id res chain seq x y z
N MET A 1 57.13 -3.52 2.56
CA MET A 1 55.86 -4.11 2.09
C MET A 1 54.75 -4.20 3.15
N ILE A 2 55.02 -4.00 4.45
CA ILE A 2 54.00 -4.13 5.52
C ILE A 2 53.18 -2.82 5.69
N ILE A 3 53.77 -1.66 5.41
CA ILE A 3 53.13 -0.35 5.61
C ILE A 3 51.96 -0.13 4.64
N THR A 4 52.04 -0.65 3.41
CA THR A 4 50.98 -0.50 2.41
C THR A 4 49.72 -1.27 2.76
N ALA A 5 49.83 -2.41 3.47
CA ALA A 5 48.67 -3.22 3.86
C ALA A 5 47.86 -2.60 5.01
N ILE A 6 48.51 -1.85 5.90
CA ILE A 6 47.84 -1.19 7.04
C ILE A 6 47.01 0.01 6.54
N CYS A 7 47.51 0.77 5.57
CA CYS A 7 46.77 1.90 5.01
C CYS A 7 45.48 1.48 4.28
N THR A 8 45.46 0.35 3.57
CA THR A 8 44.26 -0.12 2.88
C THR A 8 43.17 -0.58 3.84
N VAL A 9 43.55 -1.20 4.97
CA VAL A 9 42.58 -1.68 5.98
C VAL A 9 41.95 -0.50 6.74
N VAL A 10 42.73 0.54 7.06
CA VAL A 10 42.19 1.75 7.72
C VAL A 10 41.29 2.54 6.76
N PHE A 11 41.62 2.60 5.47
CA PHE A 11 40.79 3.29 4.48
C PHE A 11 39.46 2.57 4.22
N LEU A 12 39.47 1.23 4.18
CA LEU A 12 38.25 0.42 4.05
C LEU A 12 37.37 0.47 5.32
N ALA A 13 37.98 0.52 6.50
CA ALA A 13 37.24 0.69 7.76
C ALA A 13 36.60 2.09 7.88
N GLY A 14 37.30 3.14 7.40
CA GLY A 14 36.75 4.50 7.33
C GLY A 14 35.59 4.64 6.35
N LEU A 15 35.66 3.99 5.19
CA LEU A 15 34.57 3.98 4.21
C LEU A 15 33.33 3.22 4.71
N LEU A 16 33.51 2.14 5.48
CA LEU A 16 32.39 1.42 6.10
C LEU A 16 31.68 2.23 7.20
N LEU A 17 32.39 3.11 7.91
CA LEU A 17 31.79 4.01 8.89
C LEU A 17 31.01 5.18 8.24
N VAL A 18 31.41 5.62 7.05
CA VAL A 18 30.66 6.66 6.29
C VAL A 18 29.33 6.12 5.75
N PHE A 19 29.20 4.82 5.50
CA PHE A 19 27.95 4.21 5.03
C PHE A 19 27.00 3.72 6.13
N TYR A 20 27.45 3.64 7.39
CA TYR A 20 26.67 3.12 8.52
C TYR A 20 26.52 4.10 9.69
N GLY A 21 26.96 5.35 9.55
CA GLY A 21 26.70 6.40 10.53
C GLY A 21 25.26 6.90 10.46
N ASP A 22 24.55 6.82 11.59
CA ASP A 22 23.26 7.46 11.83
C ASP A 22 23.27 8.92 11.31
N LEU A 23 22.45 9.20 10.30
CA LEU A 23 22.13 10.57 9.89
C LEU A 23 21.13 11.14 10.92
N PRO A 24 21.49 12.18 11.69
CA PRO A 24 20.50 12.90 12.46
C PRO A 24 19.58 13.67 11.53
N ASP A 25 18.29 13.68 11.85
CA ASP A 25 17.30 14.58 11.26
C ASP A 25 17.75 16.03 11.54
N GLN A 26 18.30 16.70 10.52
CA GLN A 26 18.47 18.14 10.51
C GLN A 26 17.81 18.74 9.27
N GLU A 27 16.90 19.67 9.54
CA GLU A 27 16.32 20.60 8.59
C GLU A 27 17.42 21.25 7.73
N LEU A 28 17.36 21.04 6.42
CA LEU A 28 18.14 21.81 5.47
C LEU A 28 17.19 22.78 4.77
N GLU A 29 17.19 24.00 5.30
CA GLU A 29 16.71 25.20 4.65
C GLU A 29 17.31 25.36 3.24
N SER A 30 16.56 26.07 2.42
CA SER A 30 16.79 26.40 1.02
C SER A 30 18.21 26.88 0.71
N VAL A 31 18.86 26.23 -0.25
CA VAL A 31 19.91 26.86 -1.06
C VAL A 31 19.40 26.95 -2.50
N CYS A 32 18.96 28.15 -2.89
CA CYS A 32 18.73 28.51 -4.28
C CYS A 32 20.06 28.55 -5.03
N VAL A 33 20.27 27.62 -5.96
CA VAL A 33 21.29 27.76 -6.99
C VAL A 33 20.59 27.89 -8.33
N SER A 34 20.53 29.11 -8.83
CA SER A 34 20.12 29.44 -10.19
C SER A 34 21.13 28.88 -11.18
N HIS A 35 20.73 27.90 -11.99
CA HIS A 35 21.41 27.55 -13.23
C HIS A 35 20.46 27.79 -14.40
N SER A 36 20.77 28.84 -15.16
CA SER A 36 20.07 29.24 -16.36
C SER A 36 20.42 28.28 -17.50
N LEU A 37 19.52 27.37 -17.82
CA LEU A 37 19.62 26.54 -19.03
C LEU A 37 18.65 27.09 -20.09
N ARG A 38 19.23 27.63 -21.16
CA ARG A 38 18.53 28.03 -22.39
C ARG A 38 17.86 26.80 -23.02
N ILE A 39 16.54 26.70 -22.88
CA ILE A 39 15.72 25.76 -23.65
C ILE A 39 15.21 26.49 -24.91
N LYS A 40 15.53 25.96 -26.08
CA LYS A 40 14.98 26.44 -27.36
C LYS A 40 13.47 26.14 -27.42
N PRO A 41 12.62 27.07 -27.88
CA PRO A 41 11.18 26.83 -27.96
C PRO A 41 10.87 25.84 -29.09
N LYS A 42 10.08 24.80 -28.80
CA LYS A 42 9.41 23.96 -29.80
C LYS A 42 8.01 24.54 -30.06
N PRO A 43 7.50 24.48 -31.31
CA PRO A 43 6.38 25.31 -31.74
C PRO A 43 5.04 24.84 -31.18
N ALA A 44 4.14 25.83 -31.06
CA ALA A 44 2.78 25.71 -30.58
C ALA A 44 1.96 24.75 -31.46
N ILE A 45 1.32 23.76 -30.84
CA ILE A 45 0.25 22.98 -31.46
C ILE A 45 -1.07 23.61 -31.03
N SER A 46 -1.84 24.03 -32.03
CA SER A 46 -3.13 24.71 -31.95
C SER A 46 -4.17 23.88 -31.18
N ARG A 47 -4.85 24.53 -30.23
CA ARG A 47 -6.08 24.01 -29.59
C ARG A 47 -7.26 24.19 -30.52
N THR A 48 -8.03 23.13 -30.73
CA THR A 48 -9.45 23.23 -31.11
C THR A 48 -10.32 22.77 -29.94
N PRO A 49 -11.39 23.51 -29.57
CA PRO A 49 -12.30 23.12 -28.51
C PRO A 49 -13.39 22.23 -29.10
N GLY A 50 -13.44 20.96 -28.69
CA GLY A 50 -14.47 20.01 -29.06
C GLY A 50 -15.00 19.29 -27.82
N THR A 51 -16.07 19.84 -27.26
CA THR A 51 -16.90 19.24 -26.21
C THR A 51 -17.33 17.82 -26.56
N ASN A 52 -17.03 16.87 -25.67
CA ASN A 52 -17.89 15.74 -25.33
C ASN A 52 -17.24 14.95 -24.18
N ALA A 53 -17.58 15.30 -22.94
CA ALA A 53 -17.25 14.51 -21.76
C ALA A 53 -18.06 13.20 -21.78
N LYS A 54 -17.64 12.23 -22.60
CA LYS A 54 -18.13 10.86 -22.53
C LYS A 54 -17.69 10.28 -21.20
N ARG A 55 -18.66 10.02 -20.31
CA ARG A 55 -18.47 9.25 -19.08
C ARG A 55 -18.03 7.84 -19.47
N ILE A 56 -16.71 7.59 -19.49
CA ILE A 56 -16.14 6.30 -19.89
C ILE A 56 -16.47 5.28 -18.80
N LYS A 57 -17.28 4.27 -19.16
CA LYS A 57 -17.52 3.08 -18.34
C LYS A 57 -16.22 2.28 -18.21
N TRP A 58 -15.77 2.09 -16.98
CA TRP A 58 -14.60 1.28 -16.65
C TRP A 58 -14.94 -0.20 -16.80
N LYS A 59 -14.14 -0.93 -17.59
CA LYS A 59 -13.97 -2.37 -17.43
C LYS A 59 -12.74 -2.57 -16.54
N SER A 60 -12.92 -2.71 -15.22
CA SER A 60 -11.92 -3.31 -14.34
C SER A 60 -11.49 -4.62 -14.99
N ARG A 61 -10.28 -4.63 -15.54
CA ARG A 61 -9.62 -5.90 -15.76
C ARG A 61 -9.32 -6.38 -14.36
N VAL A 62 -9.95 -7.50 -14.01
CA VAL A 62 -9.51 -8.44 -12.97
C VAL A 62 -8.00 -8.29 -12.85
N TYR A 63 -7.53 -7.84 -11.68
CA TYR A 63 -6.15 -8.09 -11.28
C TYR A 63 -6.03 -9.59 -11.31
N ARG A 64 -5.58 -10.14 -12.45
CA ARG A 64 -5.17 -11.54 -12.51
C ARG A 64 -4.17 -11.65 -11.40
N ASN A 65 -4.51 -12.54 -10.45
CA ASN A 65 -3.68 -12.97 -9.35
C ASN A 65 -2.22 -12.65 -9.65
N TYR A 66 -1.57 -11.92 -8.75
CA TYR A 66 -0.12 -12.02 -8.63
C TYR A 66 0.18 -13.51 -8.64
N HIS A 67 0.59 -14.02 -9.81
CA HIS A 67 1.10 -15.35 -9.94
C HIS A 67 2.37 -15.28 -9.11
N LEU A 68 2.27 -15.78 -7.88
CA LEU A 68 3.40 -16.33 -7.17
C LEU A 68 4.12 -17.17 -8.23
N SER A 69 5.33 -16.74 -8.59
CA SER A 69 6.13 -17.42 -9.59
C SER A 69 6.08 -18.92 -9.29
N PRO A 70 5.82 -19.79 -10.29
CA PRO A 70 5.68 -21.23 -10.07
C PRO A 70 6.94 -21.88 -9.46
N GLU A 71 8.03 -21.13 -9.34
CA GLU A 71 9.29 -21.55 -8.70
C GLU A 71 9.36 -21.26 -7.19
N VAL A 72 8.42 -20.51 -6.60
CA VAL A 72 8.35 -20.32 -5.15
C VAL A 72 7.63 -21.52 -4.53
N LYS A 73 8.37 -22.60 -4.27
CA LYS A 73 7.89 -23.84 -3.64
C LYS A 73 7.34 -23.69 -2.21
N ASP A 74 7.31 -22.48 -1.66
CA ASP A 74 6.68 -22.21 -0.37
C ASP A 74 6.10 -20.78 -0.34
N PRO A 75 4.81 -20.59 -0.66
CA PRO A 75 4.17 -19.28 -0.64
C PRO A 75 4.02 -18.70 0.79
N CYS A 76 4.51 -19.42 1.80
CA CYS A 76 4.52 -19.06 3.22
C CYS A 76 5.79 -18.30 3.66
N LEU A 77 6.72 -17.97 2.76
CA LEU A 77 8.03 -17.42 3.12
C LEU A 77 8.09 -15.90 3.39
N GLY A 78 7.02 -15.14 3.17
CA GLY A 78 7.06 -13.67 3.16
C GLY A 78 7.33 -12.96 4.50
N VAL A 79 7.27 -13.66 5.64
CA VAL A 79 7.47 -13.05 6.98
C VAL A 79 8.59 -13.72 7.77
N ARG A 80 9.44 -14.52 7.11
CA ARG A 80 10.54 -15.18 7.82
C ARG A 80 11.74 -14.24 7.97
N ASN A 81 11.97 -13.84 9.22
CA ASN A 81 13.20 -13.26 9.77
C ASN A 81 13.44 -11.79 9.43
N VAL A 82 12.65 -10.88 10.01
CA VAL A 82 13.18 -9.52 10.27
C VAL A 82 14.29 -9.69 11.32
N PRO A 83 15.57 -9.47 11.00
CA PRO A 83 16.66 -9.70 11.94
C PRO A 83 16.47 -8.81 13.18
N LYS A 84 16.69 -9.39 14.37
CA LYS A 84 16.51 -8.75 15.70
C LYS A 84 17.20 -7.39 15.83
N THR A 85 18.22 -7.13 15.02
CA THR A 85 19.09 -5.96 15.08
C THR A 85 18.72 -4.83 14.09
N ILE A 86 17.89 -5.08 13.07
CA ILE A 86 17.74 -4.17 11.90
C ILE A 86 16.34 -3.56 11.78
N ALA A 87 15.33 -4.09 12.47
CA ALA A 87 13.98 -3.52 12.40
C ALA A 87 13.94 -2.09 12.96
N SER A 88 13.49 -1.13 12.15
CA SER A 88 13.23 0.24 12.62
C SER A 88 12.07 0.24 13.63
N VAL A 89 12.04 1.25 14.51
CA VAL A 89 10.94 1.41 15.49
C VAL A 89 9.58 1.46 14.78
N ASN A 90 9.51 2.08 13.61
CA ASN A 90 8.27 2.16 12.83
C ASN A 90 7.80 0.80 12.31
N VAL A 91 8.72 -0.05 11.84
CA VAL A 91 8.41 -1.42 11.42
C VAL A 91 7.86 -2.22 12.60
N MET A 92 8.50 -2.12 13.76
CA MET A 92 8.05 -2.81 14.96
C MET A 92 6.68 -2.32 15.44
N ARG A 93 6.41 -1.01 15.38
CA ARG A 93 5.08 -0.46 15.68
C ARG A 93 4.01 -0.94 14.70
N ALA A 94 4.32 -1.01 13.41
CA ALA A 94 3.38 -1.53 12.40
C ALA A 94 3.06 -3.02 12.62
N LEU A 95 4.07 -3.83 12.95
CA LEU A 95 3.86 -5.23 13.32
C LEU A 95 3.01 -5.33 14.59
N ALA A 96 3.30 -4.54 15.62
CA ALA A 96 2.53 -4.55 16.86
C ALA A 96 1.04 -4.25 16.61
N ARG A 97 0.72 -3.22 15.81
CA ARG A 97 -0.67 -2.91 15.43
C ARG A 97 -1.35 -4.05 14.69
N ALA A 98 -0.63 -4.80 13.86
CA ALA A 98 -1.21 -5.91 13.12
C ALA A 98 -1.48 -7.17 13.93
N TYR A 99 -0.77 -7.36 15.04
CA TYR A 99 -1.01 -8.45 15.98
C TYR A 99 -1.79 -8.00 17.23
N ASP A 100 -2.29 -6.75 17.25
CA ASP A 100 -2.92 -6.11 18.40
C ASP A 100 -2.08 -6.18 19.68
N ILE A 101 -0.76 -6.06 19.55
CA ILE A 101 0.18 -6.12 20.66
C ILE A 101 0.20 -4.75 21.34
N PRO A 102 -0.16 -4.64 22.63
CA PRO A 102 -0.08 -3.39 23.35
C PRO A 102 1.39 -2.97 23.46
N LEU A 103 1.67 -1.73 23.07
CA LEU A 103 3.02 -1.18 23.14
C LEU A 103 3.21 -0.31 24.39
N PRO A 104 4.43 -0.31 24.95
CA PRO A 104 4.75 0.55 26.08
C PRO A 104 4.74 2.04 25.66
N PRO A 105 4.31 2.96 26.55
CA PRO A 105 4.21 4.38 26.24
C PRO A 105 5.57 5.05 26.02
N SER A 106 6.65 4.48 26.58
CA SER A 106 8.01 5.02 26.46
C SER A 106 8.49 5.12 25.00
N GLY A 107 7.88 4.34 24.09
CA GLY A 107 8.24 4.35 22.68
C GLY A 107 9.65 3.83 22.40
N GLU A 108 10.37 3.39 23.43
CA GLU A 108 11.75 2.92 23.38
C GLU A 108 11.86 1.63 22.58
N LYS A 109 12.89 1.56 21.73
CA LYS A 109 13.11 0.44 20.82
C LYS A 109 13.16 -0.90 21.56
N CYS A 110 13.88 -0.97 22.67
CA CYS A 110 14.03 -2.19 23.47
C CYS A 110 12.71 -2.64 24.09
N ALA A 111 11.92 -1.71 24.63
CA ALA A 111 10.64 -2.02 25.27
C ALA A 111 9.60 -2.50 24.24
N ILE A 112 9.54 -1.88 23.06
CA ILE A 112 8.70 -2.32 21.94
C ILE A 112 9.11 -3.73 21.49
N TYR A 113 10.41 -3.96 21.32
CA TYR A 113 10.93 -5.27 20.93
C TYR A 113 10.59 -6.35 21.96
N GLN A 114 10.74 -6.05 23.26
CA GLN A 114 10.40 -6.98 24.33
C GLN A 114 8.92 -7.37 24.25
N ALA A 115 8.01 -6.39 24.14
CA ALA A 115 6.58 -6.62 24.01
C ALA A 115 6.25 -7.52 22.80
N LEU A 116 6.85 -7.23 21.64
CA LEU A 116 6.71 -8.06 20.44
C LEU A 116 7.20 -9.48 20.68
N SER A 117 8.45 -9.63 21.14
CA SER A 117 9.10 -10.94 21.29
C SER A 117 8.45 -11.84 22.34
N SER A 118 7.78 -11.26 23.35
CA SER A 118 7.01 -12.00 24.35
C SER A 118 5.62 -12.42 23.87
N HIS A 119 5.14 -11.89 22.75
CA HIS A 119 3.78 -12.14 22.29
C HIS A 119 3.67 -13.50 21.57
N PRO A 120 2.65 -14.33 21.85
CA PRO A 120 2.54 -15.68 21.27
C PRO A 120 2.36 -15.70 19.75
N LEU A 121 1.86 -14.61 19.15
CA LEU A 121 1.72 -14.49 17.69
C LEU A 121 2.99 -14.00 16.99
N TRP A 122 4.03 -13.64 17.73
CA TRP A 122 5.29 -13.21 17.13
C TRP A 122 5.94 -14.32 16.30
N GLY A 123 6.35 -13.99 15.07
CA GLY A 123 6.92 -14.96 14.12
C GLY A 123 5.88 -15.82 13.38
N THR A 124 4.59 -15.70 13.71
CA THR A 124 3.51 -16.29 12.89
C THR A 124 3.19 -15.41 11.70
N GLN A 125 2.62 -15.96 10.62
CA GLN A 125 2.18 -15.15 9.49
C GLN A 125 0.98 -14.28 9.91
N PRO A 126 0.99 -12.96 9.68
CA PRO A 126 -0.13 -12.10 10.03
C PRO A 126 -1.35 -12.46 9.19
N LYS A 127 -2.51 -12.58 9.85
CA LYS A 127 -3.78 -12.84 9.16
C LYS A 127 -4.19 -11.61 8.37
N ARG A 128 -4.82 -11.81 7.21
CA ARG A 128 -5.48 -10.73 6.48
C ARG A 128 -6.71 -10.26 7.23
N ARG A 129 -6.79 -8.96 7.49
CA ARG A 129 -7.88 -8.34 8.23
C ARG A 129 -8.78 -7.58 7.28
N PHE A 130 -10.07 -7.85 7.39
CA PHE A 130 -11.10 -7.21 6.57
C PHE A 130 -12.14 -6.57 7.48
N LEU A 131 -12.53 -5.34 7.16
CA LEU A 131 -13.77 -4.74 7.62
C LEU A 131 -14.85 -5.00 6.58
N ARG A 132 -15.89 -5.73 6.95
CA ARG A 132 -17.06 -5.96 6.11
C ARG A 132 -18.08 -4.87 6.36
N ILE A 133 -18.35 -4.10 5.31
CA ILE A 133 -19.49 -3.20 5.26
C ILE A 133 -20.65 -4.01 4.66
N PRO A 134 -21.68 -4.35 5.46
CA PRO A 134 -22.81 -5.14 4.96
C PRO A 134 -23.58 -4.36 3.90
N GLU A 135 -24.36 -5.07 3.09
CA GLU A 135 -25.23 -4.48 2.07
C GLU A 135 -26.34 -3.61 2.69
N ALA A 136 -26.89 -4.05 3.82
CA ALA A 136 -27.94 -3.33 4.53
C ALA A 136 -27.37 -2.23 5.44
N ASP A 137 -27.96 -1.04 5.37
CA ASP A 137 -27.52 0.17 6.08
C ASP A 137 -27.79 0.16 7.59
N ASP A 138 -28.54 -0.80 8.11
CA ASP A 138 -28.84 -1.01 9.53
C ASP A 138 -28.02 -2.15 10.14
N ALA A 139 -27.56 -3.10 9.32
CA ALA A 139 -26.73 -4.21 9.76
C ALA A 139 -25.39 -3.72 10.33
N PRO A 140 -24.81 -4.35 11.37
CA PRO A 140 -23.53 -3.93 11.94
C PRO A 140 -22.36 -4.23 11.00
N LEU A 141 -21.31 -3.40 11.07
CA LEU A 141 -20.02 -3.72 10.42
C LEU A 141 -19.35 -4.87 11.19
N THR A 142 -18.72 -5.80 10.46
CA THR A 142 -18.07 -6.96 11.05
C THR A 142 -16.61 -7.06 10.62
N HIS A 143 -15.74 -7.55 11.51
CA HIS A 143 -14.36 -7.82 11.16
C HIS A 143 -14.16 -9.31 10.86
N HIS A 144 -13.40 -9.59 9.81
CA HIS A 144 -13.00 -10.95 9.44
C HIS A 144 -11.49 -11.06 9.37
N GLU A 145 -10.94 -12.11 9.97
CA GLU A 145 -9.53 -12.45 9.87
C GLU A 145 -9.37 -13.74 9.06
N LEU A 146 -8.60 -13.68 7.98
CA LEU A 146 -8.30 -14.83 7.16
C LEU A 146 -6.81 -15.18 7.26
N ALA A 147 -6.52 -16.38 7.75
CA ALA A 147 -5.20 -16.96 7.61
C ALA A 147 -4.85 -17.15 6.12
N TYR A 148 -3.57 -17.04 5.80
CA TYR A 148 -3.09 -17.26 4.44
C TYR A 148 -3.37 -18.71 4.02
N CYS A 149 -3.95 -18.90 2.85
CA CYS A 149 -4.20 -20.22 2.26
C CYS A 149 -4.25 -20.14 0.73
N PRO A 150 -4.04 -21.27 0.01
CA PRO A 150 -4.11 -21.30 -1.45
C PRO A 150 -5.46 -20.81 -2.01
N HIS A 151 -6.55 -21.04 -1.28
CA HIS A 151 -7.93 -20.71 -1.66
C HIS A 151 -8.43 -19.39 -1.03
N ILE A 152 -7.52 -18.44 -0.73
CA ILE A 152 -7.89 -17.19 -0.06
C ILE A 152 -8.92 -16.38 -0.86
N SER A 153 -8.82 -16.40 -2.20
CA SER A 153 -9.74 -15.69 -3.08
C SER A 153 -11.17 -16.23 -3.00
N GLU A 154 -11.33 -17.56 -2.91
CA GLU A 154 -12.64 -18.21 -2.71
C GLU A 154 -13.23 -17.84 -1.34
N ARG A 155 -12.40 -17.77 -0.29
CA ARG A 155 -12.86 -17.34 1.05
C ARG A 155 -13.31 -15.87 1.05
N ILE A 156 -12.59 -15.00 0.35
CA ILE A 156 -12.98 -13.59 0.18
C ILE A 156 -14.30 -13.49 -0.59
N ALA A 157 -14.45 -14.25 -1.68
CA ALA A 157 -15.69 -14.33 -2.45
C ALA A 157 -16.86 -14.84 -1.60
N ALA A 158 -16.65 -15.85 -0.77
CA ALA A 158 -17.66 -16.37 0.15
C ALA A 158 -18.12 -15.33 1.19
N LEU A 159 -17.20 -14.52 1.75
CA LEU A 159 -17.54 -13.43 2.68
C LEU A 159 -18.37 -12.31 2.01
N LEU A 160 -18.13 -12.08 0.72
CA LEU A 160 -18.90 -11.16 -0.11
C LEU A 160 -20.18 -11.79 -0.68
N GLN A 161 -20.39 -13.09 -0.47
CA GLN A 161 -21.48 -13.86 -1.06
C GLN A 161 -21.51 -13.74 -2.59
N CYS A 162 -20.32 -13.65 -3.22
CA CYS A 162 -20.19 -13.65 -4.67
C CYS A 162 -20.66 -14.99 -5.23
N THR A 163 -21.23 -14.98 -6.43
CA THR A 163 -21.46 -16.21 -7.21
C THR A 163 -20.20 -16.66 -7.96
N SER A 164 -19.24 -15.76 -8.17
CA SER A 164 -17.94 -16.03 -8.76
C SER A 164 -16.94 -16.59 -7.75
N GLU A 165 -15.98 -17.40 -8.23
CA GLU A 165 -14.86 -17.95 -7.43
C GLU A 165 -13.85 -16.88 -6.98
N SER A 166 -13.98 -15.65 -7.48
CA SER A 166 -13.11 -14.53 -7.12
C SER A 166 -13.89 -13.24 -6.95
N ALA A 167 -13.43 -12.42 -6.01
CA ALA A 167 -13.85 -11.04 -5.84
C ALA A 167 -12.97 -10.11 -6.67
N ASP A 168 -13.55 -9.03 -7.16
CA ASP A 168 -12.78 -7.94 -7.76
C ASP A 168 -12.21 -7.02 -6.68
N VAL A 169 -11.11 -6.36 -7.03
CA VAL A 169 -10.39 -5.45 -6.12
C VAL A 169 -10.35 -4.05 -6.72
N GLU A 170 -10.76 -3.06 -5.93
CA GLU A 170 -10.63 -1.65 -6.21
C GLU A 170 -9.62 -1.03 -5.24
N LEU A 171 -8.53 -0.49 -5.77
CA LEU A 171 -7.55 0.25 -4.98
C LEU A 171 -8.15 1.61 -4.58
N LEU A 172 -8.40 1.79 -3.29
CA LEU A 172 -8.95 3.03 -2.73
C LEU A 172 -7.85 4.07 -2.49
N TYR A 173 -6.66 3.67 -2.11
CA TYR A 173 -5.56 4.59 -1.86
C TYR A 173 -4.23 3.82 -1.84
N SER A 174 -3.16 4.45 -2.33
CA SER A 174 -1.79 3.94 -2.20
C SER A 174 -0.82 5.10 -1.97
N GLU A 175 -0.17 5.11 -0.82
CA GLU A 175 0.86 6.13 -0.50
C GLU A 175 2.00 6.13 -1.51
N ASP A 176 2.41 4.95 -1.99
CA ASP A 176 3.49 4.81 -2.97
C ASP A 176 3.13 5.46 -4.32
N GLN A 177 1.93 5.16 -4.83
CA GLN A 177 1.45 5.76 -6.08
C GLN A 177 1.21 7.26 -5.94
N MET A 178 0.76 7.71 -4.77
CA MET A 178 0.59 9.13 -4.49
C MET A 178 1.92 9.88 -4.43
N ALA A 179 2.93 9.32 -3.75
CA ALA A 179 4.27 9.88 -3.72
C ALA A 179 4.86 9.98 -5.13
N TYR A 180 4.61 8.97 -5.97
CA TYR A 180 5.03 8.99 -7.38
C TYR A 180 4.32 10.10 -8.16
N ALA A 181 3.00 10.18 -8.05
CA ALA A 181 2.18 11.17 -8.74
C ALA A 181 2.53 12.62 -8.33
N LYS A 182 3.09 12.83 -7.13
CA LYS A 182 3.58 14.12 -6.63
C LYS A 182 4.99 14.49 -7.13
N GLY A 183 5.60 13.67 -7.99
CA GLY A 183 6.92 13.91 -8.57
C GLY A 183 8.05 13.10 -7.94
N GLY A 184 7.74 12.17 -7.03
CA GLY A 184 8.71 11.20 -6.54
C GLY A 184 9.15 10.27 -7.68
N PRO A 185 10.44 10.15 -8.01
CA PRO A 185 10.90 9.42 -9.19
C PRO A 185 10.57 7.92 -9.13
N THR A 186 10.44 7.36 -7.93
CA THR A 186 10.15 5.95 -7.70
C THR A 186 8.96 5.70 -6.79
N GLY A 187 8.25 6.75 -6.33
CA GLY A 187 7.22 6.62 -5.29
C GLY A 187 7.77 6.88 -3.89
N VAL A 188 7.34 6.10 -2.91
CA VAL A 188 7.92 6.10 -1.56
C VAL A 188 9.37 5.60 -1.63
N GLY A 189 10.25 6.09 -0.76
CA GLY A 189 11.66 5.69 -0.73
C GLY A 189 11.88 4.24 -0.32
N ILE A 190 13.02 3.65 -0.72
CA ILE A 190 13.42 2.29 -0.31
C ILE A 190 13.58 2.24 1.22
N GLY A 191 13.17 1.14 1.84
CA GLY A 191 13.21 0.93 3.29
C GLY A 191 12.13 1.69 4.06
N ARG A 192 11.31 2.51 3.38
CA ARG A 192 10.19 3.22 4.01
C ARG A 192 8.93 2.38 3.98
N LEU A 193 8.16 2.52 5.06
CA LEU A 193 6.82 1.95 5.15
C LEU A 193 5.87 2.75 4.28
N HIS A 194 4.89 2.07 3.71
CA HIS A 194 3.77 2.70 3.04
C HIS A 194 2.51 1.84 3.14
N THR A 195 1.36 2.47 3.05
CA THR A 195 0.06 1.82 3.22
C THR A 195 -0.79 1.89 1.95
N THR A 196 -1.55 0.82 1.71
CA THR A 196 -2.67 0.81 0.76
C THR A 196 -3.98 0.53 1.47
N TYR A 197 -5.06 1.06 0.89
CA TYR A 197 -6.43 0.68 1.22
C TYR A 197 -7.05 0.06 -0.02
N ASP A 198 -7.59 -1.15 0.13
CA ASP A 198 -8.20 -1.91 -0.96
C ASP A 198 -9.63 -2.30 -0.58
N ALA A 199 -10.55 -2.21 -1.54
CA ALA A 199 -11.92 -2.69 -1.44
C ALA A 199 -12.12 -3.92 -2.31
N TYR A 200 -12.58 -5.01 -1.72
CA TYR A 200 -13.04 -6.19 -2.44
C TYR A 200 -14.55 -6.13 -2.62
N LEU A 201 -15.01 -6.40 -3.83
CA LEU A 201 -16.40 -6.30 -4.22
C LEU A 201 -16.79 -7.38 -5.23
N ASP A 202 -18.06 -7.75 -5.23
CA ASP A 202 -18.64 -8.57 -6.28
C ASP A 202 -18.94 -7.69 -7.49
N ARG A 203 -18.14 -7.80 -8.56
CA ARG A 203 -18.43 -7.07 -9.79
C ARG A 203 -19.36 -7.80 -10.72
N SER A 204 -19.49 -9.11 -10.57
CA SER A 204 -20.50 -9.90 -11.26
C SER A 204 -21.91 -9.49 -10.82
N ALA A 205 -22.04 -8.80 -9.67
CA ALA A 205 -23.23 -8.04 -9.30
C ALA A 205 -23.62 -6.91 -10.30
N SER A 206 -22.77 -6.56 -11.26
CA SER A 206 -23.15 -5.70 -12.39
C SER A 206 -23.94 -6.46 -13.47
N ALA A 207 -23.92 -7.79 -13.41
CA ALA A 207 -24.50 -8.73 -14.36
C ALA A 207 -25.60 -9.58 -13.70
N ILE A 208 -26.63 -8.90 -13.18
CA ILE A 208 -28.02 -9.34 -12.89
C ILE A 208 -28.24 -10.61 -12.03
N PRO A 209 -29.06 -10.54 -10.95
CA PRO A 209 -29.75 -9.34 -10.46
C PRO A 209 -28.76 -8.39 -9.80
N ALA A 210 -28.86 -7.10 -10.14
CA ALA A 210 -27.89 -6.12 -9.68
C ALA A 210 -28.04 -5.93 -8.17
N ARG A 211 -26.96 -6.16 -7.42
CA ARG A 211 -26.93 -5.89 -5.97
C ARG A 211 -27.33 -4.42 -5.71
N PRO A 212 -28.07 -4.14 -4.63
CA PRO A 212 -28.45 -2.78 -4.29
C PRO A 212 -27.21 -1.93 -4.02
N LEU A 213 -27.39 -0.60 -4.14
CA LEU A 213 -26.36 0.35 -3.78
C LEU A 213 -26.11 0.26 -2.27
N ASN A 214 -24.85 0.16 -1.88
CA ASN A 214 -24.45 0.20 -0.49
C ASN A 214 -24.13 1.65 -0.13
N GLU A 215 -25.13 2.38 0.36
CA GLU A 215 -25.01 3.82 0.65
C GLU A 215 -23.99 4.07 1.76
N ARG A 216 -23.98 3.22 2.81
CA ARG A 216 -22.95 3.29 3.85
C ARG A 216 -21.54 3.13 3.29
N ALA A 217 -21.27 2.14 2.43
CA ALA A 217 -19.97 1.97 1.81
C ALA A 217 -19.62 3.14 0.88
N CYS A 218 -20.58 3.66 0.11
CA CYS A 218 -20.37 4.84 -0.73
C CYS A 218 -19.94 6.05 0.11
N ARG A 219 -20.60 6.29 1.25
CA ARG A 219 -20.30 7.37 2.19
C ARG A 219 -18.93 7.19 2.84
N LEU A 220 -18.65 6.04 3.44
CA LEU A 220 -17.41 5.76 4.16
C LEU A 220 -16.18 5.74 3.23
N LEU A 221 -16.33 5.19 2.02
CA LEU A 221 -15.20 5.02 1.09
C LEU A 221 -15.06 6.18 0.11
N HIS A 222 -15.94 7.19 0.21
CA HIS A 222 -16.03 8.30 -0.73
C HIS A 222 -16.04 7.82 -2.19
N SER A 223 -16.88 6.81 -2.47
CA SER A 223 -17.08 6.24 -3.80
C SER A 223 -18.56 6.35 -4.19
N THR A 224 -18.84 6.46 -5.49
CA THR A 224 -20.21 6.72 -5.97
C THR A 224 -20.96 5.47 -6.43
N ASN A 225 -20.31 4.30 -6.45
CA ASN A 225 -20.90 3.10 -7.03
C ASN A 225 -20.40 1.82 -6.37
N MET A 226 -20.51 1.75 -5.03
CA MET A 226 -20.30 0.53 -4.27
C MET A 226 -21.62 -0.22 -4.14
N ARG A 227 -21.66 -1.49 -4.55
CA ARG A 227 -22.88 -2.32 -4.56
C ARG A 227 -22.65 -3.62 -3.83
N GLY A 228 -23.68 -4.11 -3.15
CA GLY A 228 -23.59 -5.30 -2.32
C GLY A 228 -22.69 -5.11 -1.10
N PRO A 229 -22.33 -6.20 -0.41
CA PRO A 229 -21.35 -6.13 0.66
C PRO A 229 -19.96 -5.75 0.11
N VAL A 230 -19.18 -5.05 0.92
CA VAL A 230 -17.80 -4.64 0.58
C VAL A 230 -16.85 -5.08 1.69
N LEU A 231 -15.69 -5.62 1.34
CA LEU A 231 -14.62 -5.88 2.30
C LEU A 231 -13.50 -4.86 2.09
N VAL A 232 -13.13 -4.17 3.16
CA VAL A 232 -12.04 -3.19 3.13
C VAL A 232 -10.85 -3.79 3.86
N THR A 233 -9.65 -3.66 3.28
CA THR A 233 -8.40 -4.01 3.96
C THR A 233 -7.42 -2.85 3.89
N LYS A 234 -6.55 -2.78 4.89
CA LYS A 234 -5.42 -1.86 4.97
C LYS A 234 -4.15 -2.67 5.06
N THR A 235 -3.30 -2.54 4.06
CA THR A 235 -2.05 -3.29 3.97
C THR A 235 -0.88 -2.34 4.15
N THR A 236 0.02 -2.67 5.06
CA THR A 236 1.27 -1.95 5.24
C THR A 236 2.41 -2.75 4.63
N PHE A 237 3.19 -2.08 3.81
CA PHE A 237 4.30 -2.63 3.06
C PHE A 237 5.62 -1.98 3.50
N ILE A 238 6.71 -2.67 3.27
CA ILE A 238 8.05 -2.06 3.23
C ILE A 238 8.58 -2.12 1.80
N LYS A 239 9.06 -0.99 1.30
CA LYS A 239 9.61 -0.96 -0.06
C LYS A 239 11.00 -1.55 -0.07
N SER A 240 11.17 -2.70 -0.71
CA SER A 240 12.47 -3.39 -0.79
C SER A 240 13.26 -3.07 -2.05
N HIS A 241 12.61 -2.57 -3.11
CA HIS A 241 13.27 -2.28 -4.38
C HIS A 241 12.99 -0.89 -4.95
N ALA A 242 13.94 -0.37 -5.72
CA ALA A 242 13.88 0.94 -6.36
C ALA A 242 12.93 0.98 -7.57
N THR A 243 12.58 -0.18 -8.13
CA THR A 243 11.79 -0.28 -9.35
C THR A 243 10.31 -0.07 -9.07
N TYR A 244 9.66 0.66 -9.97
CA TYR A 244 8.22 0.92 -9.92
C TYR A 244 7.43 -0.39 -9.90
N ALA A 245 6.45 -0.47 -9.00
CA ALA A 245 5.41 -1.50 -8.92
C ALA A 245 5.82 -2.97 -8.73
N GLN A 246 7.11 -3.33 -8.65
CA GLN A 246 7.46 -4.76 -8.72
C GLN A 246 7.76 -5.50 -7.43
N ARG A 247 8.21 -4.89 -6.33
CA ARG A 247 8.48 -5.66 -5.10
C ARG A 247 8.41 -4.77 -3.86
N ALA A 248 7.27 -4.76 -3.22
CA ALA A 248 7.13 -4.31 -1.84
C ALA A 248 6.76 -5.53 -1.01
N ASP A 249 7.47 -5.73 0.10
CA ASP A 249 7.19 -6.84 0.99
C ASP A 249 6.01 -6.45 1.87
N ILE A 250 4.96 -7.27 1.85
CA ILE A 250 3.83 -7.10 2.75
C ILE A 250 4.35 -7.29 4.16
N LEU A 251 4.33 -6.22 4.95
CA LEU A 251 4.72 -6.29 6.35
C LEU A 251 3.56 -6.83 7.17
N CYS A 252 2.37 -6.25 7.01
CA CYS A 252 1.22 -6.62 7.79
C CYS A 252 -0.12 -6.12 7.24
N PHE A 253 -1.21 -6.64 7.81
CA PHE A 253 -2.58 -6.21 7.57
C PHE A 253 -3.13 -5.57 8.84
N GLU A 254 -3.40 -4.27 8.78
CA GLU A 254 -3.89 -3.51 9.93
C GLU A 254 -5.42 -3.57 10.01
N ARG A 255 -5.96 -3.47 11.22
CA ARG A 255 -7.41 -3.36 11.42
C ARG A 255 -7.86 -1.97 11.01
N VAL A 256 -8.95 -1.91 10.23
CA VAL A 256 -9.64 -0.68 9.85
C VAL A 256 -11.02 -0.72 10.46
N ASP A 257 -11.48 0.36 11.07
CA ASP A 257 -12.82 0.48 11.64
C ASP A 257 -13.63 1.59 10.96
N GLU A 258 -14.91 1.71 11.36
CA GLU A 258 -15.79 2.75 10.84
C GLU A 258 -15.30 4.16 11.20
N HIS A 259 -14.68 4.34 12.37
CA HIS A 259 -14.17 5.62 12.82
C HIS A 259 -13.01 6.10 11.94
N GLU A 260 -12.07 5.23 11.59
CA GLU A 260 -10.97 5.50 10.67
C GLU A 260 -11.50 5.88 9.28
N LEU A 261 -12.43 5.10 8.72
CA LEU A 261 -13.01 5.39 7.40
C LEU A 261 -13.89 6.65 7.40
N GLY A 262 -14.55 6.97 8.52
CA GLY A 262 -15.31 8.19 8.71
C GLY A 262 -14.47 9.41 9.08
N SER A 263 -13.17 9.23 9.33
CA SER A 263 -12.29 10.30 9.80
C SER A 263 -12.02 11.35 8.72
N GLY A 264 -11.75 12.59 9.16
CA GLY A 264 -11.30 13.66 8.28
C GLY A 264 -9.99 13.33 7.56
N GLN A 265 -9.11 12.55 8.21
CA GLN A 265 -7.84 12.11 7.63
C GLN A 265 -8.08 11.18 6.43
N PHE A 266 -8.88 10.12 6.59
CA PHE A 266 -9.15 9.20 5.48
C PHE A 266 -9.89 9.90 4.33
N LYS A 267 -10.84 10.78 4.65
CA LYS A 267 -11.50 11.63 3.65
C LYS A 267 -10.50 12.44 2.82
N GLN A 268 -9.53 13.09 3.45
CA GLN A 268 -8.48 13.84 2.75
C GLN A 268 -7.64 12.94 1.83
N LEU A 269 -7.24 11.75 2.30
CA LEU A 269 -6.50 10.78 1.48
C LEU A 269 -7.30 10.37 0.23
N ARG A 270 -8.61 10.12 0.40
CA ARG A 270 -9.51 9.73 -0.69
C ARG A 270 -9.75 10.87 -1.69
N GLU A 271 -10.00 12.07 -1.20
CA GLU A 271 -10.12 13.25 -2.07
C GLU A 271 -8.85 13.51 -2.87
N GLU A 272 -7.69 13.32 -2.23
CA GLU A 272 -6.41 13.43 -2.90
C GLU A 272 -6.27 12.37 -4.00
N TRP A 273 -6.53 11.10 -3.68
CA TRP A 273 -6.50 10.00 -4.64
C TRP A 273 -7.38 10.25 -5.86
N ILE A 274 -8.64 10.66 -5.65
CA ILE A 274 -9.59 10.94 -6.72
C ILE A 274 -9.09 12.10 -7.59
N ARG A 275 -8.56 13.15 -6.97
CA ARG A 275 -8.01 14.31 -7.68
C ARG A 275 -6.83 13.90 -8.56
N TYR A 276 -5.90 13.09 -8.07
CA TYR A 276 -4.74 12.66 -8.86
C TYR A 276 -5.09 11.60 -9.90
N GLY A 277 -5.95 10.63 -9.56
CA GLY A 277 -6.44 9.62 -10.50
C GLY A 277 -7.18 10.22 -11.70
N SER A 278 -7.81 11.39 -11.54
CA SER A 278 -8.44 12.14 -12.64
C SER A 278 -7.46 12.89 -13.55
N ARG A 279 -6.21 13.10 -13.10
CA ARG A 279 -5.17 13.87 -13.79
C ARG A 279 -4.14 13.01 -14.53
N VAL A 280 -3.95 11.77 -14.09
CA VAL A 280 -3.11 10.81 -14.81
C VAL A 280 -3.89 10.36 -16.05
N ASP A 281 -3.38 10.70 -17.24
CA ASP A 281 -3.98 10.28 -18.52
C ASP A 281 -4.24 8.77 -18.46
N PRO A 282 -5.50 8.31 -18.63
CA PRO A 282 -5.84 6.91 -18.54
C PRO A 282 -5.04 6.05 -19.53
N THR A 283 -4.41 6.61 -20.57
CA THR A 283 -3.55 5.85 -21.49
C THR A 283 -2.12 5.63 -20.97
N VAL A 284 -1.56 6.59 -20.23
CA VAL A 284 -0.23 6.51 -19.60
C VAL A 284 -0.33 5.74 -18.28
N GLY A 285 -1.37 6.02 -17.49
CA GLY A 285 -1.73 5.25 -16.30
C GLY A 285 -2.02 3.79 -16.63
N ARG A 286 -2.78 3.46 -17.69
CA ARG A 286 -3.15 2.06 -17.98
C ARG A 286 -2.01 1.17 -18.48
N LYS A 287 -1.05 1.71 -19.23
CA LYS A 287 0.08 0.91 -19.75
C LYS A 287 1.23 0.78 -18.76
N GLN A 288 1.40 1.74 -17.84
CA GLN A 288 2.44 1.67 -16.80
C GLN A 288 1.91 1.07 -15.48
N MET A 289 0.66 1.32 -15.07
CA MET A 289 0.10 0.76 -13.82
C MET A 289 -0.27 -0.73 -13.88
N TYR A 290 -0.40 -1.34 -15.07
CA TYR A 290 -0.95 -2.71 -15.21
C TYR A 290 -0.22 -3.63 -16.21
N ASN A 291 0.93 -3.22 -16.75
CA ASN A 291 1.85 -4.13 -17.49
C ASN A 291 3.12 -4.41 -16.67
N LEU A 292 2.92 -4.72 -15.40
CA LEU A 292 3.91 -5.31 -14.50
C LEU A 292 3.28 -6.51 -13.81
#